data_AF-A0A399RBI8-F1
#
_entry.id   AF-A0A399RBI8-F1
#
_cell.length_a   1.000
_cell.length_b   1.000
_cell.length_c   1.000
_cell.angle_alpha   90.00
_cell.angle_beta   90.00
_cell.angle_gamma   90.00
#
_symmetry.space_group_name_H-M   'P 1'
#
loop_
_entity.id
_entity.type
_entity.pdbx_description
1 polymer ?
#
loop_
_entity_poly.entity_id
_entity_poly.type
_entity_poly.pdbx_seq_one_letter_code
_entity_poly.pdbx_strand_id
1 'polypeptide(L)'
;MQLLSLAFTLALALPASPRERTQVAWSCDLDGSVGRLEAEYDTVALGEAEVSPTREDINDFIASGTGKVFFSGRLTLTDRSYVFSGEDHLAEFTNTSTLERFLVHLRREGDILRLSENRGDGADKVYYCQLVN
;
A
#
# COMPACT_ATOMS: atom_id res chain seq x y z
N MET A 1 -46.67 -33.34 -24.58
CA MET A 1 -45.34 -32.96 -24.03
C MET A 1 -45.35 -31.45 -23.85
N GLN A 2 -45.43 -30.96 -22.62
CA GLN A 2 -45.42 -29.53 -22.28
C GLN A 2 -43.97 -29.09 -22.05
N LEU A 3 -43.49 -28.13 -22.84
CA LEU A 3 -42.17 -27.50 -22.68
C LEU A 3 -42.28 -26.38 -21.64
N LEU A 4 -41.78 -26.64 -20.43
CA LEU A 4 -41.53 -25.62 -19.41
C LEU A 4 -40.36 -24.75 -19.86
N SER A 5 -40.64 -23.49 -20.19
CA SER A 5 -39.62 -22.48 -20.47
C SER A 5 -39.03 -21.99 -19.14
N LEU A 6 -37.78 -22.33 -18.84
CA LEU A 6 -37.02 -21.72 -17.75
C LEU A 6 -36.61 -20.30 -18.17
N ALA A 7 -37.23 -19.30 -17.55
CA ALA A 7 -36.78 -17.92 -17.63
C ALA A 7 -35.50 -17.77 -16.81
N PHE A 8 -34.37 -17.58 -17.50
CA PHE A 8 -33.07 -17.28 -16.90
C PHE A 8 -33.05 -15.79 -16.55
N THR A 9 -33.28 -15.44 -15.29
CA THR A 9 -33.07 -14.08 -14.78
C THR A 9 -31.57 -13.80 -14.77
N LEU A 10 -31.06 -13.14 -15.82
CA LEU A 10 -29.74 -12.53 -15.79
C LEU A 10 -29.73 -11.47 -14.69
N ALA A 11 -29.10 -11.78 -13.56
CA ALA A 11 -28.68 -10.79 -12.59
C ALA A 11 -27.69 -9.85 -13.30
N LEU A 12 -28.12 -8.61 -13.54
CA LEU A 12 -27.25 -7.52 -13.96
C LEU A 12 -26.20 -7.32 -12.86
N ALA A 13 -25.01 -7.91 -13.05
CA ALA A 13 -23.83 -7.53 -12.30
C ALA A 13 -23.55 -6.06 -12.63
N LEU A 14 -23.85 -5.17 -11.69
CA LEU A 14 -23.44 -3.78 -11.77
C LEU A 14 -21.92 -3.76 -12.03
N PRO A 15 -21.44 -3.06 -13.07
CA PRO A 15 -20.02 -2.86 -13.21
C PRO A 15 -19.56 -2.09 -11.97
N ALA A 16 -18.76 -2.74 -11.11
CA ALA A 16 -18.02 -2.02 -10.11
C ALA A 16 -17.11 -1.05 -10.87
N SER A 17 -17.38 0.26 -10.74
CA SER A 17 -16.54 1.28 -11.34
C SER A 17 -15.08 0.99 -10.95
N PRO A 18 -14.13 0.96 -11.90
CA PRO A 18 -12.73 0.78 -11.59
C PRO A 18 -12.31 1.88 -10.61
N ARG A 19 -11.94 1.50 -9.38
CA ARG A 19 -11.33 2.44 -8.44
C ARG A 19 -9.98 2.88 -9.00
N GLU A 20 -9.77 4.18 -9.05
CA GLU A 20 -8.56 4.80 -9.57
C GLU A 20 -7.40 4.53 -8.60
N ARG A 21 -6.68 3.43 -8.82
CA ARG A 21 -5.47 3.11 -8.05
C ARG A 21 -4.31 3.93 -8.56
N THR A 22 -3.70 4.69 -7.66
CA THR A 22 -2.48 5.43 -7.98
C THR A 22 -1.27 4.58 -7.64
N GLN A 23 -0.30 4.57 -8.54
CA GLN A 23 0.98 3.89 -8.35
C GLN A 23 2.06 4.88 -7.91
N VAL A 24 2.89 4.42 -6.97
CA VAL A 24 4.00 5.19 -6.43
C VAL A 24 5.20 4.28 -6.19
N ALA A 25 6.39 4.81 -6.39
CA ALA A 25 7.63 4.09 -6.20
C ALA A 25 8.63 4.92 -5.39
N TRP A 26 9.38 4.25 -4.52
CA TRP A 26 10.49 4.81 -3.77
C TRP A 26 11.75 3.97 -3.96
N SER A 27 12.90 4.63 -3.92
CA SER A 27 14.22 4.01 -3.77
C SER A 27 14.59 4.05 -2.29
N CYS A 28 14.79 2.88 -1.70
CA CYS A 28 15.06 2.73 -0.28
C CYS A 28 16.50 2.30 -0.03
N ASP A 29 17.13 2.86 1.00
CA ASP A 29 18.38 2.35 1.56
C ASP A 29 18.07 1.55 2.83
N LEU A 30 18.36 0.24 2.78
CA LEU A 30 18.22 -0.67 3.92
C LEU A 30 19.61 -1.15 4.35
N ASP A 31 20.24 -0.38 5.23
CA ASP A 31 21.57 -0.67 5.79
C ASP A 31 22.64 -0.90 4.70
N GLY A 32 22.63 -0.11 3.62
CA GLY A 32 23.55 -0.20 2.48
C GLY A 32 23.07 -1.09 1.34
N SER A 33 21.93 -1.78 1.50
CA SER A 33 21.27 -2.49 0.41
C SER A 33 20.21 -1.60 -0.24
N VAL A 34 20.43 -1.23 -1.49
CA VAL A 34 19.45 -0.46 -2.27
C VAL A 34 18.27 -1.36 -2.63
N GLY A 35 17.07 -0.90 -2.28
CA GLY A 35 15.80 -1.53 -2.61
C GLY A 35 14.88 -0.61 -3.39
N ARG A 36 13.89 -1.21 -4.06
CA ARG A 36 12.79 -0.51 -4.73
C ARG A 36 11.48 -0.89 -4.07
N LEU A 37 10.78 0.09 -3.52
CA LEU A 37 9.46 -0.05 -2.91
C LEU A 37 8.42 0.45 -3.91
N GLU A 38 7.51 -0.41 -4.34
CA GLU A 38 6.43 -0.06 -5.27
C GLU A 38 5.11 -0.33 -4.58
N ALA A 39 4.22 0.66 -4.58
CA ALA A 39 2.90 0.56 -3.98
C ALA A 39 1.82 1.02 -4.95
N GLU A 40 0.70 0.32 -4.90
CA GLU A 40 -0.61 0.87 -5.24
C GLU A 40 -1.25 1.37 -3.95
N TYR A 41 -1.86 2.54 -4.01
CA TYR A 41 -2.69 3.02 -2.92
C TYR A 41 -4.06 3.46 -3.40
N ASP A 42 -4.98 3.43 -2.45
CA ASP A 42 -6.34 3.90 -2.55
C ASP A 42 -6.66 4.70 -1.29
N THR A 43 -7.49 5.73 -1.38
CA THR A 43 -7.85 6.54 -0.22
C THR A 43 -9.35 6.70 -0.09
N VAL A 44 -9.83 6.60 1.15
CA VAL A 44 -11.23 6.83 1.48
C VAL A 44 -11.31 8.09 2.34
N ALA A 45 -11.91 9.14 1.78
CA ALA A 45 -12.19 10.36 2.52
C ALA A 45 -13.22 10.11 3.63
N LEU A 46 -13.07 10.79 4.77
CA LEU A 46 -14.04 10.76 5.88
C LEU A 46 -15.19 11.75 5.60
N GLY A 47 -16.00 11.48 4.58
CA GLY A 47 -17.12 12.34 4.15
C GLY A 47 -17.21 12.46 2.62
N GLU A 48 -18.38 12.87 2.11
CA GLU A 48 -18.78 12.79 0.68
C GLU A 48 -17.88 13.58 -0.29
N ALA A 49 -16.75 12.98 -0.64
CA ALA A 49 -16.20 12.79 -1.98
C ALA A 49 -14.87 12.04 -1.84
N GLU A 50 -14.71 10.91 -2.54
CA GLU A 50 -13.46 10.17 -2.64
C GLU A 50 -12.44 11.05 -3.37
N VAL A 51 -11.49 11.64 -2.62
CA VAL A 51 -10.38 12.41 -3.20
C VAL A 51 -9.11 11.60 -3.00
N SER A 52 -8.75 10.82 -4.02
CA SER A 52 -7.41 10.22 -4.10
C SER A 52 -6.37 11.34 -4.18
N PRO A 53 -5.47 11.49 -3.18
CA PRO A 53 -4.39 12.45 -3.27
C PRO A 53 -3.50 12.10 -4.45
N THR A 54 -2.93 13.12 -5.10
CA THR A 54 -1.97 12.93 -6.19
C THR A 54 -0.73 12.18 -5.69
N ARG A 55 0.07 11.64 -6.61
CA ARG A 55 1.32 10.95 -6.27
C ARG A 55 2.27 11.85 -5.48
N GLU A 56 2.25 13.14 -5.76
CA GLU A 56 3.07 14.17 -5.13
C GLU A 56 2.60 14.46 -3.69
N ASP A 57 1.30 14.37 -3.44
CA ASP A 57 0.67 14.73 -2.16
C ASP A 57 0.52 13.53 -1.20
N ILE A 58 0.75 12.29 -1.66
CA ILE A 58 0.52 11.07 -0.86
C ILE A 58 1.23 11.08 0.49
N ASN A 59 2.46 11.60 0.51
CA ASN A 59 3.23 11.69 1.73
C ASN A 59 2.59 12.66 2.75
N ASP A 60 1.97 13.76 2.30
CA ASP A 60 1.27 14.72 3.18
C ASP A 60 -0.06 14.15 3.66
N PHE A 61 -0.72 13.35 2.82
CA PHE A 61 -1.94 12.66 3.19
C PHE A 61 -1.68 11.64 4.32
N ILE A 62 -0.61 10.84 4.22
CA ILE A 62 -0.19 9.92 5.29
C ILE A 62 0.05 10.67 6.60
N ALA A 63 0.65 11.86 6.54
CA ALA A 63 1.00 12.65 7.72
C ALA A 63 -0.19 13.36 8.38
N SER A 64 -1.17 13.81 7.58
CA SER A 64 -2.29 14.63 8.04
C SER A 64 -3.46 13.82 8.60
N GLY A 65 -3.59 12.54 8.24
CA GLY A 65 -4.66 11.66 8.74
C GLY A 65 -6.08 12.11 8.33
N THR A 66 -6.19 12.92 7.28
CA THR A 66 -7.47 13.49 6.80
C THR A 66 -8.38 12.48 6.10
N GLY A 67 -7.92 11.26 5.92
CA GLY A 67 -8.69 10.11 5.43
C GLY A 67 -7.95 8.81 5.71
N LYS A 68 -8.54 7.69 5.26
CA LYS A 68 -7.89 6.38 5.34
C LYS A 68 -7.12 6.10 4.06
N VAL A 69 -5.86 5.69 4.16
CA VAL A 69 -5.10 5.19 3.00
C VAL A 69 -4.91 3.70 3.11
N PHE A 70 -5.19 2.97 2.04
CA PHE A 70 -4.91 1.55 1.93
C PHE A 70 -3.75 1.36 0.96
N PHE A 71 -2.69 0.71 1.42
CA PHE A 71 -1.51 0.40 0.62
C PHE A 71 -1.44 -1.08 0.31
N SER A 72 -0.97 -1.41 -0.89
CA SER A 72 -0.51 -2.76 -1.22
C SER A 72 0.64 -2.69 -2.20
N GLY A 73 1.64 -3.55 -2.05
CA GLY A 73 2.83 -3.41 -2.88
C GLY A 73 3.90 -4.45 -2.65
N ARG A 74 5.09 -4.12 -3.15
CA ARG A 74 6.30 -4.95 -3.06
C ARG A 74 7.52 -4.10 -2.72
N LEU A 75 8.36 -4.63 -1.83
CA LEU A 75 9.73 -4.18 -1.66
C LEU A 75 10.65 -5.21 -2.28
N THR A 76 11.52 -4.78 -3.19
CA THR A 76 12.50 -5.64 -3.85
C THR A 76 13.91 -5.14 -3.54
N LEU A 77 14.71 -5.98 -2.89
CA LEU A 77 16.14 -5.78 -2.71
C LEU A 77 16.91 -6.76 -3.61
N THR A 78 18.24 -6.64 -3.64
CA THR A 78 19.12 -7.53 -4.42
C THR A 78 19.01 -9.00 -4.01
N ASP A 79 18.81 -9.28 -2.72
CA ASP A 79 18.86 -10.62 -2.13
C ASP A 79 17.51 -11.15 -1.62
N ARG A 80 16.49 -10.30 -1.51
CA ARG A 80 15.18 -10.64 -0.93
C ARG A 80 14.06 -9.75 -1.44
N SER A 81 12.83 -10.25 -1.34
CA SER A 81 11.62 -9.51 -1.69
C SER A 81 10.58 -9.67 -0.59
N TYR A 82 9.77 -8.63 -0.42
CA TYR A 82 8.64 -8.60 0.49
C TYR A 82 7.39 -8.16 -0.27
N VAL A 83 6.27 -8.79 0.03
CA VAL A 83 4.95 -8.22 -0.28
C VAL A 83 4.43 -7.53 0.95
N PHE A 84 3.72 -6.42 0.78
CA PHE A 84 3.14 -5.71 1.91
C PHE A 84 1.73 -5.21 1.62
N SER A 85 0.99 -5.03 2.70
CA SER A 85 -0.30 -4.33 2.70
C SER A 85 -0.48 -3.60 4.01
N GLY A 86 -1.11 -2.44 3.98
CA GLY A 86 -1.24 -1.60 5.16
C GLY A 86 -2.39 -0.61 5.09
N GLU A 87 -2.63 0.02 6.22
CA GLU A 87 -3.58 1.11 6.40
C GLU A 87 -2.87 2.28 7.09
N ASP A 88 -3.06 3.48 6.57
CA ASP A 88 -2.52 4.74 7.08
C ASP A 88 -1.00 4.72 7.28
N HIS A 89 -0.54 4.66 8.52
CA HIS A 89 0.87 4.73 8.88
C HIS A 89 1.43 3.36 9.28
N LEU A 90 0.71 2.27 9.03
CA LEU A 90 1.09 0.92 9.42
C LEU A 90 0.91 -0.06 8.26
N ALA A 91 1.94 -0.85 7.96
CA ALA A 91 1.86 -1.94 6.99
C ALA A 91 2.52 -3.21 7.52
N GLU A 92 1.94 -4.36 7.18
CA GLU A 92 2.55 -5.67 7.39
C GLU A 92 3.36 -6.04 6.15
N PHE A 93 4.63 -6.36 6.34
CA PHE A 93 5.52 -6.88 5.31
C PHE A 93 5.72 -8.37 5.52
N THR A 94 5.63 -9.15 4.45
CA THR A 94 5.87 -10.60 4.44
C THR A 94 7.03 -10.91 3.51
N ASN A 95 8.08 -11.55 4.04
CA ASN A 95 9.19 -12.06 3.23
C ASN A 95 8.68 -13.16 2.30
N THR A 96 8.89 -13.04 0.99
CA THR A 96 8.34 -13.99 0.02
C THR A 96 9.01 -15.37 0.05
N SER A 97 10.21 -15.45 0.63
CA SER A 97 11.00 -16.68 0.70
C SER A 97 10.83 -17.39 2.05
N THR A 98 10.85 -16.64 3.16
CA THR A 98 10.75 -17.22 4.51
C THR A 98 9.34 -17.20 5.10
N LEU A 99 8.42 -16.42 4.51
CA LEU A 99 7.07 -16.15 5.02
C LEU A 99 7.04 -15.44 6.38
N GLU A 100 8.18 -14.97 6.87
CA GLU A 100 8.26 -14.16 8.09
C GLU A 100 7.57 -12.83 7.87
N ARG A 101 6.88 -12.36 8.92
CA ARG A 101 6.07 -11.14 8.91
C ARG A 101 6.57 -10.16 9.93
N PHE A 102 6.51 -8.88 9.61
CA PHE A 102 6.83 -7.79 10.52
C PHE A 102 5.99 -6.56 10.21
N LEU A 103 5.73 -5.77 11.25
CA LEU A 103 5.00 -4.52 11.14
C LEU A 103 5.96 -3.37 10.93
N VAL A 104 5.62 -2.52 9.97
CA VAL A 104 6.38 -1.34 9.58
C VAL A 104 5.52 -0.11 9.76
N HIS A 105 6.02 0.85 10.53
CA HIS A 105 5.45 2.18 10.61
C HIS A 105 5.98 3.04 9.47
N LEU A 106 5.08 3.62 8.69
CA LEU A 106 5.38 4.54 7.60
C LEU A 106 5.23 5.97 8.11
N ARG A 107 6.28 6.80 7.95
CA ARG A 107 6.27 8.20 8.37
C ARG A 107 6.95 9.09 7.35
N ARG A 108 6.29 10.18 6.95
CA ARG A 108 6.92 11.25 6.17
C ARG A 108 7.90 12.05 7.03
N GLU A 109 9.09 12.31 6.49
CA GLU A 109 10.08 13.25 7.02
C GLU A 109 10.62 14.13 5.88
N GLY A 110 10.03 15.31 5.68
CA GLY A 110 10.33 16.14 4.51
C GLY A 110 9.95 15.41 3.23
N ASP A 111 10.88 15.25 2.29
CA ASP A 111 10.64 14.54 1.01
C ASP A 111 10.99 13.05 1.07
N ILE A 112 11.25 12.52 2.27
CA ILE A 112 11.65 11.14 2.50
C ILE A 112 10.51 10.40 3.21
N LEU A 113 10.27 9.16 2.78
CA LEU A 113 9.46 8.19 3.51
C LEU A 113 10.38 7.38 4.43
N ARG A 114 10.15 7.49 5.75
CA ARG A 114 10.82 6.69 6.77
C ARG A 114 10.00 5.45 7.07
N LEU A 115 10.62 4.28 6.99
CA LEU A 115 10.05 3.00 7.40
C LEU A 115 10.68 2.59 8.73
N SER A 116 9.87 2.32 9.76
CA SER A 116 10.35 1.84 11.05
C SER A 116 9.80 0.44 11.32
N GLU A 117 10.64 -0.58 11.22
CA GLU A 117 10.30 -1.97 11.49
C GLU A 117 10.33 -2.22 13.01
N ASN A 118 9.19 -2.62 13.57
CA ASN A 118 9.09 -2.99 14.97
C ASN A 118 9.34 -4.50 15.12
N ARG A 119 10.51 -4.86 15.66
CA ARG A 119 10.91 -6.25 15.91
C ARG A 119 10.53 -6.78 17.30
N GLY A 120 9.95 -5.94 18.16
CA GLY A 120 9.59 -6.29 19.54
C GLY A 120 10.77 -6.49 20.50
N ASP A 121 12.02 -6.30 20.05
CA ASP A 121 13.26 -6.43 20.83
C ASP A 121 13.80 -5.10 21.39
N GLY A 122 13.07 -4.01 21.16
CA GLY A 122 13.39 -2.67 21.67
C GLY A 122 14.30 -1.83 20.76
N ALA A 123 14.75 -2.37 19.62
CA ALA A 123 15.48 -1.60 18.62
C ALA A 123 14.67 -1.54 17.31
N ASP A 124 14.06 -0.38 17.05
CA ASP A 124 13.41 -0.14 15.76
C ASP A 124 14.49 -0.08 14.67
N LYS A 125 14.34 -0.90 13.62
CA LYS A 125 15.15 -0.72 12.41
C LYS A 125 14.52 0.37 11.56
N VAL A 126 15.31 1.35 11.17
CA VAL A 126 14.85 2.51 10.42
C VAL A 126 15.46 2.51 9.03
N TYR A 127 14.60 2.60 8.02
CA TYR A 127 14.98 2.68 6.61
C TYR A 127 14.46 3.97 6.00
N TYR A 128 15.18 4.51 5.03
CA TYR A 128 14.84 5.77 4.37
C TYR A 128 14.59 5.53 2.89
N CYS A 129 13.46 6.03 2.39
CA CYS A 129 12.97 5.82 1.05
C CYS A 129 12.71 7.16 0.36
N GLN A 130 13.41 7.42 -0.74
CA GLN A 130 13.22 8.62 -1.55
C GLN A 130 12.23 8.35 -2.67
N LEU A 131 11.28 9.27 -2.88
CA LEU A 131 10.32 9.16 -3.97
C LEU A 131 11.07 9.12 -5.32
N VAL A 132 10.72 8.15 -6.17
CA VAL A 132 11.26 8.06 -7.52
C VAL A 132 10.36 8.85 -8.45
N ASN A 133 10.94 9.83 -9.16
CA ASN A 133 10.24 10.61 -10.16
C ASN A 133 9.83 9.77 -11.37
#